data_AF-A0A101HV60-F1
#
_entry.id   AF-A0A101HV60-F1
#
_cell.length_a   1.000
_cell.length_b   1.000
_cell.length_c   1.000
_cell.angle_alpha   90.00
_cell.angle_beta   90.00
_cell.angle_gamma   90.00
#
_symmetry.space_group_name_H-M   'P 1'
#
loop_
_entity.id
_entity.type
_entity.pdbx_description
1 polymer ?
#
loop_
_entity_poly.entity_id
_entity_poly.type
_entity_poly.pdbx_seq_one_letter_code
_entity_poly.pdbx_strand_id
1 'polypeptide(L)'
;MSNFVIDAKDKKTSARTGRLMTRHGRIKTPAFIPDATLASVKHLTAEEVADTGIQIVLGNLYHLWLRPGVEIISQAGGLHKFMNWPGPIVTDSGGFQVYSLIHKGNLGGRIRERGAFFNSHIDGKEKVLTPEKSIKKQYQLGADILLTLDESVPATAPRSYFERSVPLTVRWAVRSKEQFLKLDQPKDRLLFGIVRGEYFLIY
;
A
#
# COMPACT_ATOMS: atom_id res chain seq x y z
N MET A 1 7.01 -20.58 -11.02
CA MET A 1 6.28 -21.17 -9.87
C MET A 1 5.25 -20.15 -9.39
N SER A 2 4.09 -20.58 -8.90
CA SER A 2 3.09 -19.65 -8.34
C SER A 2 3.66 -18.98 -7.09
N ASN A 3 3.55 -17.65 -6.98
CA ASN A 3 3.99 -16.92 -5.79
C ASN A 3 3.10 -17.21 -4.56
N PHE A 4 1.92 -17.80 -4.75
CA PHE A 4 1.03 -18.22 -3.65
C PHE A 4 0.64 -19.70 -3.77
N VAL A 5 0.75 -20.43 -2.66
CA VAL A 5 0.38 -21.84 -2.55
C VAL A 5 -0.62 -21.99 -1.42
N ILE A 6 -1.74 -22.68 -1.68
CA ILE A 6 -2.70 -23.08 -0.64
C ILE A 6 -2.28 -24.44 -0.12
N ASP A 7 -2.00 -24.53 1.17
CA ASP A 7 -1.56 -25.78 1.82
C ASP A 7 -2.76 -26.61 2.26
N ALA A 8 -3.80 -25.96 2.79
CA ALA A 8 -5.05 -26.63 3.17
C ALA A 8 -6.26 -25.69 3.08
N LYS A 9 -7.44 -26.30 2.90
CA LYS A 9 -8.74 -25.63 2.95
C LYS A 9 -9.61 -26.35 3.96
N ASP A 10 -10.34 -25.59 4.76
CA ASP A 10 -11.37 -26.18 5.60
C ASP A 10 -12.51 -26.72 4.73
N LYS A 11 -13.10 -27.86 5.12
CA LYS A 11 -14.15 -28.52 4.32
C LYS A 11 -15.55 -27.90 4.52
N LYS A 12 -15.75 -27.15 5.60
CA LYS A 12 -17.06 -26.62 6.00
C LYS A 12 -17.19 -25.11 5.80
N THR A 13 -16.07 -24.40 5.70
CA THR A 13 -15.99 -22.94 5.61
C THR A 13 -15.13 -22.50 4.43
N SER A 14 -15.03 -21.19 4.20
CA SER A 14 -14.13 -20.61 3.19
C SER A 14 -12.69 -20.40 3.70
N ALA A 15 -12.35 -20.93 4.88
CA ALA A 15 -11.03 -20.74 5.49
C ALA A 15 -9.94 -21.49 4.71
N ARG A 16 -8.76 -20.84 4.60
CA ARG A 16 -7.60 -21.35 3.87
C ARG A 16 -6.34 -21.04 4.66
N THR A 17 -5.39 -21.95 4.65
CA THR A 17 -4.01 -21.69 5.05
C THR A 17 -3.08 -21.96 3.87
N GLY A 18 -1.99 -21.22 3.80
CA GLY A 18 -1.09 -21.25 2.66
C GLY A 18 0.13 -20.39 2.87
N ARG A 19 0.92 -20.23 1.82
CA ARG A 19 2.18 -19.49 1.85
C ARG A 19 2.31 -18.57 0.65
N LEU A 20 2.65 -17.31 0.91
CA LEU A 20 3.00 -16.30 -0.10
C LEU A 20 4.52 -16.13 -0.12
N MET A 21 5.13 -16.32 -1.29
CA MET A 21 6.56 -16.12 -1.53
C MET A 21 6.81 -14.68 -1.95
N THR A 22 7.76 -14.02 -1.29
CA THR A 22 8.28 -12.71 -1.69
C THR A 22 9.80 -12.77 -1.78
N ARG A 23 10.42 -11.70 -2.28
CA ARG A 23 11.87 -11.58 -2.40
C ARG A 23 12.59 -11.66 -1.05
N HIS A 24 11.99 -11.12 0.01
CA HIS A 24 12.58 -11.12 1.36
C HIS A 24 12.01 -12.17 2.30
N GLY A 25 11.29 -13.17 1.79
CA GLY A 25 10.90 -14.33 2.58
C GLY A 25 9.51 -14.85 2.28
N ARG A 26 9.12 -15.86 3.05
CA ARG A 26 7.80 -16.48 2.97
C ARG A 26 6.89 -15.95 4.06
N ILE A 27 5.62 -15.77 3.73
CA ILE A 27 4.56 -15.34 4.65
C ILE A 27 3.56 -16.49 4.76
N LYS A 28 3.32 -17.01 5.97
CA LYS A 28 2.21 -17.96 6.20
C LYS A 28 0.91 -17.18 6.25
N THR A 29 -0.15 -17.74 5.69
CA THR A 29 -1.49 -17.15 5.67
C THR A 29 -2.47 -18.05 6.42
N PRO A 30 -3.45 -17.49 7.15
CA PRO A 30 -3.72 -16.06 7.37
C PRO A 30 -2.57 -15.34 8.11
N ALA A 31 -2.33 -14.07 7.76
CA ALA A 31 -1.24 -13.26 8.31
C ALA A 31 -1.81 -12.00 8.96
N PHE A 32 -1.29 -11.65 10.14
CA PHE A 32 -1.47 -10.32 10.72
C PHE A 32 -0.31 -9.41 10.27
N ILE A 33 -0.62 -8.16 9.93
CA ILE A 33 0.36 -7.20 9.39
C ILE A 33 0.31 -5.93 10.25
N PRO A 34 1.29 -5.67 11.13
CA PRO A 34 1.35 -4.44 11.89
C PRO A 34 1.80 -3.27 11.00
N ASP A 35 1.31 -2.07 11.32
CA ASP A 35 1.71 -0.84 10.63
C ASP A 35 3.04 -0.32 11.19
N ALA A 36 3.96 -0.02 10.29
CA ALA A 36 5.26 0.58 10.53
C ALA A 36 5.30 2.02 9.96
N THR A 37 4.42 2.87 10.49
CA THR A 37 4.02 4.15 9.88
C THR A 37 5.19 5.09 9.53
N LEU A 38 6.20 5.17 10.39
CA LEU A 38 7.40 6.00 10.19
C LEU A 38 8.67 5.14 10.15
N ALA A 39 8.61 4.04 9.39
CA ALA A 39 9.68 3.04 9.32
C ALA A 39 9.98 2.38 10.68
N SER A 40 8.94 2.27 11.52
CA SER A 40 9.02 1.56 12.80
C SER A 40 7.62 1.14 13.24
N VAL A 41 7.51 -0.06 13.81
CA VAL A 41 6.34 -0.44 14.61
C VAL A 41 6.46 0.30 15.93
N LYS A 42 5.42 1.07 16.28
CA LYS A 42 5.52 2.01 17.39
C LYS A 42 5.89 1.29 18.70
N HIS A 43 6.92 1.79 19.38
CA HIS A 43 7.47 1.29 20.64
C HIS A 43 8.26 -0.03 20.58
N LEU A 44 8.46 -0.62 19.40
CA LEU A 44 9.22 -1.85 19.24
C LEU A 44 10.38 -1.68 18.26
N THR A 45 11.51 -2.29 18.58
CA THR A 45 12.61 -2.52 17.64
C THR A 45 12.21 -3.56 16.60
N ALA A 46 12.91 -3.59 15.46
CA ALA A 46 12.67 -4.58 14.42
C ALA A 46 12.91 -6.03 14.92
N GLU A 47 13.84 -6.22 15.85
CA GLU A 47 14.14 -7.51 16.49
C GLU A 47 12.97 -7.95 17.37
N GLU A 48 12.47 -7.09 18.26
CA GLU A 48 11.29 -7.40 19.09
C GLU A 48 10.07 -7.76 18.23
N VAL A 49 9.84 -7.06 17.11
CA VAL A 49 8.77 -7.41 16.18
C VAL A 49 9.00 -8.79 15.57
N ALA A 50 10.23 -9.11 15.14
CA ALA A 50 10.55 -10.40 14.55
C ALA A 50 10.37 -11.55 15.57
N ASP A 51 10.75 -11.34 16.82
CA ASP A 51 10.64 -12.33 17.90
C ASP A 51 9.20 -12.72 18.23
N THR A 52 8.22 -11.84 17.94
CA THR A 52 6.79 -12.20 18.05
C THR A 52 6.31 -13.18 16.97
N GLY A 53 7.15 -13.51 15.99
CA GLY A 53 6.80 -14.35 14.85
C GLY A 53 6.12 -13.62 13.69
N ILE A 54 6.07 -12.28 13.73
CA ILE A 54 5.58 -11.45 12.62
C ILE A 54 6.46 -11.66 11.39
N GLN A 55 5.82 -11.90 10.25
CA GLN A 55 6.49 -12.25 9.00
C GLN A 55 6.45 -11.14 7.96
N ILE A 56 5.71 -10.06 8.21
CA ILE A 56 5.54 -8.95 7.27
C ILE A 56 5.08 -7.72 8.05
N VAL A 57 5.51 -6.54 7.62
CA VAL A 57 5.02 -5.25 8.13
C VAL A 57 4.46 -4.41 6.99
N LEU A 58 3.60 -3.44 7.33
CA LEU A 58 3.10 -2.45 6.40
C LEU A 58 3.88 -1.14 6.53
N GLY A 59 4.52 -0.68 5.45
CA GLY A 59 5.11 0.65 5.37
C GLY A 59 4.12 1.68 4.84
N ASN A 60 3.95 2.78 5.56
CA ASN A 60 3.02 3.84 5.15
C ASN A 60 3.65 4.80 4.16
N LEU A 61 3.23 4.75 2.89
CA LEU A 61 3.81 5.55 1.83
C LEU A 61 3.63 7.05 2.07
N TYR A 62 2.47 7.47 2.56
CA TYR A 62 2.18 8.89 2.78
C TYR A 62 3.18 9.51 3.75
N HIS A 63 3.35 8.89 4.92
CA HIS A 63 4.26 9.39 5.93
C HIS A 63 5.72 9.34 5.49
N LEU A 64 6.17 8.20 4.95
CA LEU A 64 7.54 8.00 4.49
C LEU A 64 7.92 8.94 3.33
N TRP A 65 6.96 9.28 2.46
CA TRP A 65 7.17 10.22 1.38
C TRP A 65 7.31 11.67 1.86
N LEU A 66 6.58 12.05 2.90
CA LEU A 66 6.69 13.40 3.43
C LEU A 66 7.91 13.58 4.33
N ARG A 67 8.22 12.59 5.16
CA ARG A 67 9.37 12.61 6.06
C ARG A 67 9.76 11.18 6.43
N PRO A 68 11.02 10.76 6.22
CA PRO A 68 12.17 11.57 5.77
C PRO A 68 12.18 11.90 4.27
N GLY A 69 11.32 11.25 3.47
CA GLY A 69 11.37 11.34 2.01
C GLY A 69 11.85 10.02 1.40
N VAL A 70 11.21 9.62 0.30
CA VAL A 70 11.51 8.35 -0.38
C VAL A 70 12.94 8.32 -0.92
N GLU A 71 13.43 9.47 -1.36
CA GLU A 71 14.75 9.63 -1.94
C GLU A 71 15.85 9.37 -0.89
N ILE A 72 15.66 9.83 0.35
CA ILE A 72 16.57 9.58 1.48
C ILE A 72 16.56 8.08 1.84
N ILE A 73 15.37 7.47 1.95
CA ILE A 73 15.26 6.04 2.26
C ILE A 73 15.89 5.18 1.16
N SER A 74 15.70 5.56 -0.10
CA SER A 74 16.32 4.87 -1.24
C SER A 74 17.85 4.98 -1.19
N GLN A 75 18.41 6.13 -0.84
CA GLN A 75 19.86 6.32 -0.68
C GLN A 75 20.43 5.54 0.50
N ALA A 76 19.65 5.33 1.57
CA ALA A 76 20.00 4.45 2.68
C ALA A 76 19.93 2.94 2.31
N GLY A 77 19.62 2.62 1.05
CA GLY A 77 19.56 1.25 0.54
C GLY A 77 18.18 0.59 0.68
N GLY A 78 17.12 1.39 0.79
CA GLY A 78 15.73 0.92 0.84
C GLY A 78 15.18 0.83 2.27
N LEU A 79 13.87 0.67 2.38
CA LEU A 79 13.13 0.69 3.64
C LEU A 79 13.58 -0.41 4.59
N HIS A 80 13.83 -1.62 4.08
CA HIS A 80 14.36 -2.76 4.86
C HIS A 80 15.63 -2.37 5.64
N LYS A 81 16.63 -1.81 4.96
CA LYS A 81 17.88 -1.37 5.60
C LYS A 81 17.65 -0.17 6.51
N PHE A 82 16.82 0.77 6.08
CA PHE A 82 16.53 1.99 6.84
C PHE A 82 15.88 1.69 8.20
N MET A 83 15.01 0.68 8.29
CA MET A 83 14.35 0.28 9.53
C MET A 83 14.96 -0.96 10.21
N ASN A 84 16.05 -1.50 9.66
CA ASN A 84 16.66 -2.76 10.09
C ASN A 84 15.66 -3.95 10.14
N TRP A 85 14.72 -4.03 9.19
CA TRP A 85 13.74 -5.12 9.11
C TRP A 85 14.20 -6.19 8.11
N PRO A 86 14.38 -7.45 8.54
CA PRO A 86 14.87 -8.51 7.67
C PRO A 86 13.77 -9.16 6.82
N GLY A 87 12.50 -8.92 7.13
CA GLY A 87 11.37 -9.62 6.51
C GLY A 87 10.73 -8.88 5.33
N PRO A 88 9.70 -9.48 4.73
CA PRO A 88 8.83 -8.85 3.75
C PRO A 88 8.23 -7.52 4.22
N ILE A 89 8.05 -6.59 3.28
CA ILE A 89 7.32 -5.34 3.48
C ILE A 89 6.23 -5.19 2.41
N VAL A 90 4.99 -4.95 2.84
CA VAL A 90 3.95 -4.36 1.97
C VAL A 90 3.94 -2.86 2.18
N THR A 91 3.79 -2.07 1.12
CA THR A 91 3.54 -0.64 1.26
C THR A 91 2.12 -0.30 0.83
N ASP A 92 1.46 0.58 1.56
CA ASP A 92 0.18 1.11 1.09
C ASP A 92 0.37 2.06 -0.11
N SER A 93 -0.74 2.39 -0.77
CA SER A 93 -0.72 3.26 -1.94
C SER A 93 -0.65 4.75 -1.58
N GLY A 94 -0.83 5.11 -0.30
CA GLY A 94 -1.04 6.46 0.21
C GLY A 94 -2.45 7.04 -0.02
N GLY A 95 -3.33 6.33 -0.74
CA GLY A 95 -4.66 6.83 -1.12
C GLY A 95 -5.56 7.14 0.08
N PHE A 96 -5.57 6.26 1.09
CA PHE A 96 -6.40 6.43 2.29
C PHE A 96 -6.03 7.66 3.12
N GLN A 97 -4.73 7.90 3.36
CA GLN A 97 -4.27 9.03 4.17
C GLN A 97 -4.53 10.34 3.44
N VAL A 98 -4.29 10.38 2.12
CA VAL A 98 -4.64 11.53 1.30
C VAL A 98 -6.14 11.79 1.36
N TYR A 99 -6.98 10.76 1.22
CA TYR A 99 -8.44 10.90 1.39
C TYR A 99 -8.81 11.46 2.77
N SER A 100 -8.26 10.89 3.84
CA SER A 100 -8.51 11.29 5.23
C SER A 100 -8.17 12.77 5.45
N LEU A 101 -7.07 13.26 4.87
CA LEU A 101 -6.68 14.67 4.99
C LEU A 101 -7.57 15.61 4.17
N ILE A 102 -8.03 15.17 3.00
CA ILE A 102 -8.95 15.94 2.16
C ILE A 102 -10.31 16.10 2.85
N HIS A 103 -10.80 15.05 3.53
CA HIS A 103 -12.18 14.99 4.01
C HIS A 103 -12.34 15.19 5.52
N LYS A 104 -11.29 14.91 6.32
CA LYS A 104 -11.30 15.12 7.78
C LYS A 104 -10.38 16.25 8.24
N GLY A 105 -9.51 16.75 7.37
CA GLY A 105 -8.60 17.85 7.67
C GLY A 105 -9.06 19.16 7.05
N ASN A 106 -8.80 20.29 7.72
CA ASN A 106 -8.97 21.64 7.16
C ASN A 106 -7.92 21.98 6.08
N LEU A 107 -7.12 21.02 5.65
CA LEU A 107 -5.98 21.22 4.73
C LEU A 107 -6.39 21.20 3.25
N GLY A 108 -7.62 20.74 2.97
CA GLY A 108 -8.22 20.70 1.64
C GLY A 108 -7.56 19.69 0.69
N GLY A 109 -8.14 19.58 -0.50
CA GLY A 109 -7.61 18.84 -1.64
C GLY A 109 -8.70 18.34 -2.56
N ARG A 110 -8.32 17.57 -3.58
CA ARG A 110 -9.23 17.15 -4.65
C ARG A 110 -8.78 15.84 -5.28
N ILE A 111 -9.75 14.98 -5.57
CA ILE A 111 -9.54 13.81 -6.42
C ILE A 111 -9.95 14.16 -7.86
N ARG A 112 -9.10 13.82 -8.83
CA ARG A 112 -9.33 14.01 -10.27
C ARG A 112 -8.82 12.79 -11.01
N GLU A 113 -9.20 12.61 -12.27
CA GLU A 113 -8.71 11.50 -13.12
C GLU A 113 -7.19 11.34 -13.05
N ARG A 114 -6.43 12.44 -13.07
CA ARG A 114 -4.96 12.42 -13.01
C ARG A 114 -4.40 11.82 -11.71
N GLY A 115 -5.06 12.01 -10.58
CA GLY A 115 -4.58 11.63 -9.25
C GLY A 115 -5.20 12.46 -8.12
N ALA A 116 -4.69 12.25 -6.91
CA ALA A 116 -5.09 12.98 -5.72
C ALA A 116 -4.17 14.19 -5.47
N PHE A 117 -4.77 15.36 -5.26
CA PHE A 117 -4.08 16.61 -4.97
C PHE A 117 -4.36 16.98 -3.52
N PHE A 118 -3.32 17.28 -2.75
CA PHE A 118 -3.43 17.58 -1.32
C PHE A 118 -2.29 18.48 -0.87
N ASN A 119 -2.48 19.18 0.25
CA ASN A 119 -1.41 19.93 0.90
C ASN A 119 -0.72 19.07 1.95
N SER A 120 0.60 19.10 1.95
CA SER A 120 1.42 18.45 2.96
C SER A 120 1.12 19.04 4.34
N HIS A 121 0.79 18.19 5.31
CA HIS A 121 0.59 18.60 6.71
C HIS A 121 1.89 19.07 7.39
N ILE A 122 3.06 18.88 6.76
CA ILE A 122 4.37 19.26 7.32
C ILE A 122 4.73 20.70 6.93
N ASP A 123 4.58 21.05 5.65
CA ASP A 123 5.08 22.31 5.08
C ASP A 123 4.05 23.07 4.23
N GLY A 124 2.80 22.59 4.17
CA GLY A 124 1.71 23.24 3.45
C GLY A 124 1.78 23.18 1.92
N LYS A 125 2.87 22.63 1.34
CA LYS A 125 3.05 22.61 -0.12
C LYS A 125 2.06 21.64 -0.78
N GLU A 126 1.51 22.07 -1.91
CA GLU A 126 0.65 21.20 -2.75
C GLU A 126 1.49 20.03 -3.30
N LYS A 127 0.93 18.83 -3.20
CA LYS A 127 1.48 17.59 -3.73
C LYS A 127 0.42 16.88 -4.55
N VAL A 128 0.90 16.10 -5.52
CA VAL A 128 0.04 15.30 -6.40
C VAL A 128 0.51 13.86 -6.36
N LEU A 129 -0.35 12.98 -5.86
CA LEU A 129 -0.17 11.54 -5.84
C LEU A 129 -0.97 10.93 -7.01
N THR A 130 -0.25 10.52 -8.05
CA THR A 130 -0.83 9.80 -9.20
C THR A 130 -0.58 8.30 -9.06
N PRO A 131 -1.33 7.42 -9.75
CA PRO A 131 -1.06 5.99 -9.80
C PRO A 131 0.40 5.66 -10.12
N GLU A 132 1.00 6.38 -11.08
CA GLU A 132 2.39 6.16 -11.49
C GLU A 132 3.38 6.59 -10.40
N LYS A 133 3.13 7.75 -9.77
CA LYS A 133 3.98 8.23 -8.67
C LYS A 133 3.91 7.31 -7.47
N SER A 134 2.72 6.81 -7.12
CA SER A 134 2.55 5.87 -6.01
C SER A 134 3.39 4.61 -6.25
N ILE A 135 3.26 3.98 -7.42
CA ILE A 135 4.02 2.76 -7.76
C ILE A 135 5.53 3.01 -7.77
N LYS A 136 6.00 4.11 -8.39
CA LYS A 136 7.43 4.46 -8.39
C LYS A 136 7.98 4.63 -6.98
N LYS A 137 7.22 5.27 -6.09
CA LYS A 137 7.67 5.53 -4.72
C LYS A 137 7.68 4.28 -3.86
N GLN A 138 6.66 3.43 -3.95
CA GLN A 138 6.66 2.13 -3.30
C GLN A 138 7.85 1.26 -3.78
N TYR A 139 8.16 1.30 -5.08
CA TYR A 139 9.35 0.64 -5.64
C TYR A 139 10.66 1.20 -5.09
N GLN A 140 10.81 2.52 -5.01
CA GLN A 140 12.00 3.18 -4.45
C GLN A 140 12.18 2.89 -2.95
N LEU A 141 11.07 2.73 -2.21
CA LEU A 141 11.12 2.24 -0.82
C LEU A 141 11.60 0.78 -0.74
N GLY A 142 11.61 0.03 -1.84
CA GLY A 142 12.09 -1.35 -1.87
C GLY A 142 11.04 -2.38 -1.47
N ALA A 143 9.75 -2.02 -1.46
CA ALA A 143 8.65 -2.89 -1.05
C ALA A 143 8.62 -4.23 -1.81
N ASP A 144 8.18 -5.28 -1.12
CA ASP A 144 7.95 -6.62 -1.69
C ASP A 144 6.57 -6.73 -2.35
N ILE A 145 5.58 -6.07 -1.74
CA ILE A 145 4.20 -6.04 -2.19
C ILE A 145 3.78 -4.58 -2.33
N LEU A 146 3.38 -4.22 -3.54
CA LEU A 146 2.87 -2.90 -3.88
C LEU A 146 1.36 -2.95 -3.98
N LEU A 147 0.69 -1.89 -3.52
CA LEU A 147 -0.75 -1.72 -3.70
C LEU A 147 -1.05 -0.68 -4.78
N THR A 148 -2.03 -0.97 -5.65
CA THR A 148 -2.52 0.02 -6.63
C THR A 148 -3.11 1.22 -5.92
N LEU A 149 -2.98 2.41 -6.51
CA LEU A 149 -3.68 3.59 -5.99
C LEU A 149 -5.18 3.46 -6.23
N ASP A 150 -5.96 3.83 -5.23
CA ASP A 150 -7.42 3.79 -5.23
C ASP A 150 -7.97 5.07 -4.59
N GLU A 151 -9.24 5.36 -4.89
CA GLU A 151 -9.98 6.38 -4.16
C GLU A 151 -10.67 5.71 -2.97
N SER A 152 -10.22 6.04 -1.75
CA SER A 152 -10.91 5.58 -0.56
C SER A 152 -12.18 6.38 -0.35
N VAL A 153 -13.33 5.72 -0.27
CA VAL A 153 -14.62 6.36 -0.01
C VAL A 153 -15.10 5.89 1.36
N PRO A 154 -15.83 6.71 2.14
CA PRO A 154 -16.37 6.29 3.40
C PRO A 154 -17.63 5.47 3.15
N ALA A 155 -17.84 4.42 3.96
CA ALA A 155 -19.01 3.54 3.88
C ALA A 155 -20.37 4.24 3.96
N THR A 156 -20.40 5.47 4.47
CA THR A 156 -21.59 6.31 4.59
C THR A 156 -21.87 7.15 3.34
N ALA A 157 -21.01 7.12 2.32
CA ALA A 157 -21.22 7.87 1.09
C ALA A 157 -22.44 7.33 0.32
N PRO A 158 -23.15 8.18 -0.44
CA PRO A 158 -24.27 7.73 -1.26
C PRO A 158 -23.78 6.83 -2.40
N ARG A 159 -24.62 5.89 -2.84
CA ARG A 159 -24.36 5.02 -4.00
C ARG A 159 -23.85 5.76 -5.22
N SER A 160 -24.43 6.93 -5.52
CA SER A 160 -24.03 7.78 -6.65
C SER A 160 -22.58 8.25 -6.59
N TYR A 161 -21.96 8.28 -5.41
CA TYR A 161 -20.53 8.53 -5.28
C TYR A 161 -19.73 7.30 -5.70
N PHE A 162 -20.10 6.10 -5.26
CA PHE A 162 -19.47 4.84 -5.66
C PHE A 162 -19.53 4.60 -7.17
N GLU A 163 -20.66 4.94 -7.80
CA GLU A 163 -20.83 4.85 -9.25
C GLU A 163 -19.81 5.71 -10.03
N ARG A 164 -19.25 6.76 -9.41
CA ARG A 164 -18.16 7.55 -9.99
C ARG A 164 -16.77 7.07 -9.54
N SER A 165 -16.64 6.69 -8.28
CA SER A 165 -15.37 6.36 -7.64
C SER A 165 -14.81 4.98 -8.01
N VAL A 166 -15.68 3.97 -8.13
CA VAL A 166 -15.25 2.60 -8.48
C VAL A 166 -14.65 2.57 -9.90
N PRO A 167 -15.28 3.15 -10.95
CA PRO A 167 -14.66 3.23 -12.26
C PRO A 167 -13.33 3.99 -12.27
N LEU A 168 -13.20 5.06 -11.46
CA LEU A 168 -11.93 5.78 -11.30
C LEU A 168 -10.84 4.88 -10.70
N THR A 169 -11.17 4.13 -9.63
CA THR A 169 -10.26 3.17 -8.99
C THR A 169 -9.80 2.10 -9.98
N VAL A 170 -10.70 1.59 -10.84
CA VAL A 170 -10.33 0.62 -11.89
C VAL A 170 -9.35 1.24 -12.89
N ARG A 171 -9.62 2.46 -13.39
CA ARG A 171 -8.70 3.16 -14.32
C ARG A 171 -7.35 3.45 -13.66
N TRP A 172 -7.33 3.80 -12.38
CA TRP A 172 -6.10 3.97 -11.61
C TRP A 172 -5.33 2.66 -11.43
N ALA A 173 -6.01 1.54 -11.18
CA ALA A 173 -5.39 0.22 -11.10
C ALA A 173 -4.73 -0.19 -12.42
N VAL A 174 -5.35 0.09 -13.57
CA VAL A 174 -4.76 -0.12 -14.89
C VAL A 174 -3.46 0.67 -15.04
N ARG A 175 -3.50 1.98 -14.75
CA ARG A 175 -2.30 2.85 -14.81
C ARG A 175 -1.21 2.43 -13.83
N SER A 176 -1.57 2.00 -12.62
CA SER A 176 -0.64 1.43 -11.65
C SER A 176 0.03 0.16 -12.20
N LYS A 177 -0.74 -0.75 -12.81
CA LYS A 177 -0.20 -1.97 -13.42
C LYS A 177 0.74 -1.65 -14.58
N GLU A 178 0.38 -0.73 -15.47
CA GLU A 178 1.24 -0.30 -16.57
C GLU A 178 2.55 0.31 -16.07
N GLN A 179 2.50 1.15 -15.02
CA GLN A 179 3.71 1.68 -14.41
C GLN A 179 4.55 0.60 -13.74
N PHE A 180 3.92 -0.36 -13.07
CA PHE A 180 4.59 -1.48 -12.42
C PHE A 180 5.37 -2.34 -13.42
N LEU A 181 4.77 -2.64 -14.57
CA LEU A 181 5.43 -3.43 -15.63
C LEU A 181 6.61 -2.70 -16.29
N LYS A 182 6.72 -1.38 -16.12
CA LYS A 182 7.85 -0.55 -16.59
C LYS A 182 8.98 -0.43 -15.57
N LEU A 183 8.81 -0.96 -14.36
CA LEU A 183 9.87 -0.97 -13.35
C LEU A 183 10.97 -1.94 -13.76
N ASP A 184 12.15 -1.78 -13.16
CA ASP A 184 13.20 -2.79 -13.27
C ASP A 184 12.84 -4.03 -12.44
N GLN A 185 13.09 -5.22 -13.00
CA GLN A 185 12.80 -6.52 -12.41
C GLN A 185 11.40 -6.63 -11.74
N PRO A 186 10.30 -6.32 -12.46
CA PRO A 186 8.97 -6.26 -11.85
C PRO A 186 8.47 -7.63 -11.37
N LYS A 187 9.05 -8.72 -11.89
CA LYS A 187 8.71 -10.11 -11.51
C LYS A 187 9.17 -10.48 -10.10
N ASP A 188 10.08 -9.72 -9.51
CA ASP A 188 10.62 -9.96 -8.16
C ASP A 188 9.74 -9.36 -7.06
N ARG A 189 8.59 -8.79 -7.43
CA ARG A 189 7.65 -8.11 -6.54
C ARG A 189 6.22 -8.49 -6.89
N LEU A 190 5.33 -8.22 -5.97
CA LEU A 190 3.89 -8.44 -6.15
C LEU A 190 3.19 -7.09 -6.30
N LEU A 191 2.18 -7.05 -7.15
CA LEU A 191 1.24 -5.94 -7.24
C LEU A 191 -0.16 -6.43 -6.90
N PHE A 192 -0.77 -5.86 -5.87
CA PHE A 192 -2.13 -6.19 -5.47
C PHE A 192 -3.08 -5.05 -5.87
N GLY A 193 -4.20 -5.43 -6.48
CA GLY A 193 -5.32 -4.53 -6.74
C GLY A 193 -6.16 -4.31 -5.48
N ILE A 194 -6.77 -3.14 -5.37
CA ILE A 194 -7.73 -2.83 -4.31
C ILE A 194 -9.14 -2.86 -4.88
N VAL A 195 -10.00 -3.72 -4.32
CA VAL A 195 -11.42 -3.79 -4.68
C VAL A 195 -12.19 -2.75 -3.87
N ARG A 196 -13.05 -1.98 -4.54
CA ARG A 196 -13.94 -0.97 -3.97
C ARG A 196 -15.39 -1.27 -4.33
N GLY A 197 -16.34 -0.48 -3.80
CA GLY A 197 -17.79 -0.65 -3.99
C GLY A 197 -18.52 -0.92 -2.68
N GLU A 198 -17.80 -1.41 -1.66
CA GLU A 198 -18.31 -1.61 -0.30
C GLU A 198 -19.60 -2.44 -0.29
N TYR A 199 -20.74 -1.86 0.09
CA TYR A 199 -22.03 -2.56 0.08
C TYR A 199 -22.66 -2.66 -1.32
N PHE A 200 -22.18 -1.88 -2.28
CA PHE A 200 -22.73 -1.82 -3.62
C PHE A 200 -21.90 -2.63 -4.61
N LEU A 201 -22.57 -3.52 -5.33
CA LEU A 201 -22.04 -4.10 -6.57
C LEU A 201 -22.13 -3.03 -7.66
N ILE A 202 -20.99 -2.42 -7.97
CA ILE A 202 -20.84 -1.45 -9.07
C ILE A 202 -20.10 -2.16 -10.20
N TYR A 203 -20.75 -2.29 -11.36
CA TYR A 203 -20.20 -2.93 -12.56
C TYR A 203 -19.58 -1.90 -13.50
#